data_AF-A0A1I6WID1-F1
#
_entry.id   AF-A0A1I6WID1-F1
#
_cell.length_a   1.000
_cell.length_b   1.000
_cell.length_c   1.000
_cell.angle_alpha   90.00
_cell.angle_beta   90.00
_cell.angle_gamma   90.00
#
_symmetry.space_group_name_H-M   'P 1'
#
loop_
_entity.id
_entity.type
_entity.pdbx_description
1 polymer ?
#
loop_
_entity_poly.entity_id
_entity_poly.type
_entity_poly.pdbx_seq_one_letter_code
_entity_poly.pdbx_strand_id
1 'polypeptide(L)'
;MADSNDSRSAPLGMYDQGEKRRMSGIEIAALAASLFWLVLSGGYVFTLGTAVPGGLGFVLAVMVVFLPVAMIWVAALTARASRVMREESQRLQTAIEAIRKSYLTQAQTGRNDPSASTLARKLDEIAAAQRKIETTLAMLGSTRAAQAALEAQGAAPAAAQPQAEDQPALSLGTPAEALEPPLGNADFIRALNFPDTAEDLEGFAALRRALKDRPAAQLIQASQDVLTLLSQEGIYMDDLQPDLARPEVWREFAKGTRGRAVAALGGVRDRSSLALSSGRMKQDAIFRDAVHHFLRLYDRAFVRFAEHASDTEIAELSNTRTARAFMLLGRVAGAFD
;
A
#
# COMPACT_ATOMS: atom_id res chain seq x y z
N MET A 1 21.84 -3.38 47.62
CA MET A 1 22.50 -4.17 46.56
C MET A 1 21.74 -5.49 46.51
N ALA A 2 20.65 -5.61 45.76
CA ALA A 2 20.53 -5.68 44.30
C ALA A 2 21.18 -6.94 43.74
N ASP A 3 20.36 -7.99 43.58
CA ASP A 3 20.58 -9.06 42.62
C ASP A 3 19.24 -9.44 41.98
N SER A 4 19.33 -9.63 40.67
CA SER A 4 18.29 -9.82 39.65
C SER A 4 17.85 -11.28 39.52
N ASN A 5 16.56 -11.54 39.21
CA ASN A 5 16.23 -12.55 38.20
C ASN A 5 14.82 -12.40 37.61
N ASP A 6 14.75 -12.84 36.36
CA ASP A 6 13.68 -12.92 35.37
C ASP A 6 12.30 -13.42 35.79
N SER A 7 11.29 -12.88 35.12
CA SER A 7 10.18 -13.70 34.60
C SER A 7 9.51 -13.04 33.39
N ARG A 8 9.95 -13.43 32.18
CA ARG A 8 9.16 -13.38 30.94
C ARG A 8 8.41 -14.72 30.78
N SER A 9 7.11 -14.66 30.46
CA SER A 9 6.38 -15.59 29.55
C SER A 9 4.87 -15.32 29.68
N ALA A 10 4.22 -14.61 28.75
CA ALA A 10 3.60 -15.10 27.50
C ALA A 10 2.06 -15.25 27.65
N PRO A 11 1.28 -15.10 26.56
CA PRO A 11 -0.06 -14.48 26.58
C PRO A 11 -1.20 -15.49 26.72
N LEU A 12 -2.25 -15.09 27.45
CA LEU A 12 -3.52 -15.81 27.47
C LEU A 12 -4.25 -15.61 26.14
N GLY A 13 -4.30 -16.67 25.33
CA GLY A 13 -5.37 -16.86 24.36
C GLY A 13 -6.70 -16.93 25.09
N MET A 14 -7.55 -15.91 24.91
CA MET A 14 -8.96 -16.01 25.27
C MET A 14 -9.72 -16.58 24.08
N TYR A 15 -10.24 -17.77 24.34
CA TYR A 15 -11.22 -18.50 23.59
C TYR A 15 -12.37 -17.59 23.11
N ASP A 16 -12.62 -17.64 21.80
CA ASP A 16 -13.90 -17.31 21.18
C ASP A 16 -14.96 -18.28 21.73
N GLN A 17 -15.61 -17.87 22.82
CA GLN A 17 -16.78 -18.56 23.34
C GLN A 17 -17.96 -18.20 22.45
N GLY A 18 -18.44 -19.19 21.70
CA GLY A 18 -19.62 -19.11 20.86
C GLY A 18 -20.77 -18.38 21.58
N GLU A 19 -21.01 -17.15 21.14
CA GLU A 19 -22.12 -16.33 21.60
C GLU A 19 -23.41 -17.07 21.25
N LYS A 20 -24.09 -17.58 22.28
CA LYS A 20 -25.46 -18.08 22.15
C LYS A 20 -26.29 -16.95 21.59
N ARG A 21 -26.67 -17.06 20.31
CA ARG A 21 -27.52 -16.14 19.56
C ARG A 21 -28.79 -15.83 20.34
N ARG A 22 -28.75 -14.76 21.16
CA ARG A 22 -29.91 -14.24 21.88
C ARG A 22 -30.86 -13.69 20.83
N MET A 23 -32.12 -14.15 20.85
CA MET A 23 -33.12 -13.64 19.92
C MET A 23 -33.24 -12.12 20.07
N SER A 24 -33.03 -11.41 18.97
CA SER A 24 -33.08 -9.94 18.97
C SER A 24 -34.51 -9.48 19.27
N GLY A 25 -34.71 -8.35 19.96
CA GLY A 25 -36.05 -7.80 20.21
C GLY A 25 -36.89 -7.58 18.94
N ILE A 26 -36.23 -7.50 17.78
CA ILE A 26 -36.86 -7.41 16.46
C ILE A 26 -37.45 -8.75 16.03
N GLU A 27 -36.79 -9.86 16.36
CA GLU A 27 -37.32 -11.21 16.11
C GLU A 27 -38.57 -11.45 16.94
N ILE A 28 -38.60 -10.96 18.19
CA ILE A 28 -39.79 -11.02 19.06
C ILE A 28 -40.91 -10.14 18.50
N ALA A 29 -40.62 -8.91 18.05
CA ALA A 29 -41.62 -8.02 17.46
C ALA A 29 -42.19 -8.58 16.14
N ALA A 30 -41.34 -9.17 15.29
CA ALA A 30 -41.77 -9.82 14.07
C ALA A 30 -42.67 -11.03 14.35
N LEU A 31 -42.31 -11.87 15.32
CA LEU A 31 -43.14 -13.00 15.77
C LEU A 31 -44.49 -12.54 16.31
N ALA A 32 -44.51 -11.49 17.15
CA ALA A 32 -45.74 -10.94 17.70
C ALA A 32 -46.64 -10.35 16.59
N ALA A 33 -46.07 -9.62 15.63
CA ALA A 33 -46.81 -9.07 14.49
C ALA A 33 -47.36 -10.16 13.57
N SER A 34 -46.57 -11.20 13.28
CA SER A 34 -47.03 -12.36 12.49
C SER A 34 -48.14 -13.13 13.20
N LEU A 35 -48.02 -13.33 14.52
CA LEU A 35 -49.03 -14.01 15.30
C LEU A 35 -50.33 -13.19 15.38
N PHE A 36 -50.22 -11.89 15.61
CA PHE A 36 -51.35 -10.97 15.61
C PHE A 36 -52.10 -10.99 14.27
N TRP A 37 -51.36 -10.97 13.15
CA TRP A 37 -51.94 -11.04 11.82
C TRP A 37 -52.60 -12.38 11.52
N LEU A 38 -51.99 -13.50 11.97
CA LEU A 38 -52.60 -14.83 11.86
C LEU A 38 -53.91 -14.93 12.63
N VAL A 39 -53.98 -14.36 13.84
CA VAL A 39 -55.21 -14.32 14.64
C VAL A 39 -56.27 -13.45 13.96
N LEU A 40 -55.89 -12.28 13.44
CA LEU A 40 -56.82 -11.38 12.75
C LEU A 40 -57.37 -12.01 11.46
N SER A 41 -56.51 -12.65 10.67
CA SER A 41 -56.89 -13.31 9.42
C SER A 41 -57.69 -14.60 9.65
N GLY A 42 -57.31 -15.41 10.64
CA GLY A 42 -58.09 -16.57 11.07
C GLY A 42 -59.48 -16.18 11.58
N GLY A 43 -59.57 -15.11 12.38
CA GLY A 43 -60.83 -14.54 12.83
C GLY A 43 -61.69 -14.02 11.68
N TYR A 44 -61.10 -13.34 10.70
CA TYR A 44 -61.81 -12.85 9.51
C TYR A 44 -62.35 -14.00 8.65
N VAL A 45 -61.57 -15.07 8.42
CA VAL A 45 -62.04 -16.25 7.67
C VAL A 45 -63.16 -16.97 8.42
N PHE A 46 -63.07 -17.04 9.75
CA PHE A 46 -64.09 -17.66 10.59
C PHE A 46 -65.41 -16.87 10.63
N THR A 47 -65.36 -15.54 10.65
CA THR A 47 -66.56 -14.68 10.68
C THR A 47 -67.19 -14.46 9.32
N LEU A 48 -66.40 -14.42 8.24
CA LEU A 48 -66.89 -14.11 6.89
C LEU A 48 -67.34 -15.33 6.07
N GLY A 49 -67.18 -16.55 6.60
CA GLY A 49 -67.71 -17.79 6.04
C GLY A 49 -67.64 -17.87 4.51
N THR A 50 -66.43 -18.02 3.96
CA THR A 50 -66.11 -18.16 2.52
C THR A 50 -67.22 -17.66 1.57
N ALA A 51 -67.37 -16.33 1.47
CA ALA A 51 -68.36 -15.70 0.60
C ALA A 51 -68.21 -16.02 -0.91
N VAL A 52 -67.12 -16.68 -1.32
CA VAL A 52 -66.84 -17.10 -2.70
C VAL A 52 -66.70 -18.63 -2.75
N PRO A 53 -67.65 -19.37 -3.36
CA PRO A 53 -67.54 -20.82 -3.51
C PRO A 53 -66.46 -21.19 -4.54
N GLY A 54 -65.62 -22.19 -4.24
CA GLY A 54 -64.69 -22.82 -5.18
C GLY A 54 -63.19 -22.56 -4.93
N GLY A 55 -62.33 -23.18 -5.74
CA GLY A 55 -60.87 -23.16 -5.58
C GLY A 55 -60.23 -21.75 -5.68
N LEU A 56 -60.87 -20.83 -6.39
CA LEU A 56 -60.43 -19.43 -6.49
C LEU A 56 -60.57 -18.66 -5.15
N GLY A 57 -61.63 -18.92 -4.39
CA GLY A 57 -61.82 -18.33 -3.06
C GLY A 57 -60.76 -18.82 -2.06
N PHE A 58 -60.35 -20.10 -2.18
CA PHE A 58 -59.27 -20.66 -1.38
C PHE A 58 -57.91 -20.01 -1.71
N VAL A 59 -57.57 -19.85 -2.99
CA VAL A 59 -56.31 -19.19 -3.40
C VAL A 59 -56.27 -17.73 -2.95
N LEU A 60 -57.37 -16.98 -3.09
CA LEU A 60 -57.46 -15.60 -2.60
C LEU A 60 -57.33 -15.50 -1.08
N ALA A 61 -57.95 -16.42 -0.33
CA ALA A 61 -57.80 -16.48 1.12
C ALA A 61 -56.34 -16.75 1.55
N VAL A 62 -55.68 -17.73 0.91
CA VAL A 62 -54.26 -18.03 1.17
C VAL A 62 -53.37 -16.82 0.84
N MET A 63 -53.63 -16.11 -0.27
CA MET A 63 -52.85 -14.94 -0.67
C MET A 63 -53.00 -13.78 0.32
N VAL A 64 -54.23 -13.50 0.80
CA VAL A 64 -54.50 -12.44 1.79
C VAL A 64 -53.85 -12.75 3.14
N VAL A 65 -53.72 -14.03 3.51
CA VAL A 65 -53.07 -14.44 4.75
C VAL A 65 -51.53 -14.38 4.63
N PHE A 66 -50.96 -14.93 3.55
CA PHE A 66 -49.51 -15.14 3.45
C PHE A 66 -48.72 -13.92 2.95
N LEU A 67 -49.26 -13.13 2.03
CA LEU A 67 -48.58 -11.96 1.46
C LEU A 67 -48.13 -10.94 2.53
N PRO A 68 -48.97 -10.52 3.48
CA PRO A 68 -48.55 -9.59 4.54
C PRO A 68 -47.53 -10.20 5.51
N VAL A 69 -47.61 -11.51 5.79
CA VAL A 69 -46.59 -12.21 6.61
C VAL A 69 -45.23 -12.18 5.91
N ALA A 70 -45.19 -12.42 4.60
CA ALA A 70 -43.97 -12.31 3.81
C ALA A 70 -43.42 -10.87 3.81
N MET A 71 -44.27 -9.85 3.67
CA MET A 71 -43.85 -8.45 3.75
C MET A 71 -43.27 -8.06 5.11
N ILE A 72 -43.86 -8.54 6.21
CA ILE A 72 -43.35 -8.31 7.57
C ILE A 72 -41.96 -8.96 7.73
N TRP A 73 -41.74 -10.15 7.16
CA TRP A 73 -40.44 -10.82 7.23
C TRP A 73 -39.35 -10.08 6.43
N VAL A 74 -39.70 -9.55 5.25
CA VAL A 74 -38.79 -8.73 4.43
C VAL A 74 -38.44 -7.41 5.14
N ALA A 75 -39.41 -6.77 5.80
CA ALA A 75 -39.18 -5.57 6.61
C ALA A 75 -38.27 -5.86 7.82
N ALA A 76 -38.42 -7.03 8.45
CA ALA A 76 -37.56 -7.46 9.56
C ALA A 76 -36.10 -7.71 9.10
N LEU A 77 -35.90 -8.36 7.94
CA LEU A 77 -34.56 -8.59 7.36
C LEU A 77 -33.85 -7.28 7.03
N THR A 78 -34.55 -6.33 6.41
CA THR A 78 -33.99 -5.02 6.03
C THR A 78 -33.69 -4.14 7.26
N ALA A 79 -34.53 -4.19 8.30
CA ALA A 79 -34.27 -3.53 9.57
C ALA A 79 -33.02 -4.10 10.29
N ARG A 80 -32.81 -5.42 10.22
CA ARG A 80 -31.61 -6.07 10.80
C ARG A 80 -30.33 -5.64 10.11
N ALA A 81 -30.31 -5.60 8.77
CA ALA A 81 -29.17 -5.10 7.99
C ALA A 81 -28.86 -3.62 8.29
N SER A 82 -29.89 -2.79 8.47
CA SER A 82 -29.74 -1.37 8.77
C SER A 82 -29.21 -1.08 10.18
N ARG A 83 -29.38 -1.98 11.15
CA ARG A 83 -28.91 -1.78 12.52
C ARG A 83 -27.43 -2.10 12.70
N VAL A 84 -26.91 -3.14 12.05
CA VAL A 84 -25.47 -3.45 12.06
C VAL A 84 -24.65 -2.25 11.55
N MET A 85 -25.14 -1.59 10.50
CA MET A 85 -24.51 -0.39 9.94
C MET A 85 -24.63 0.86 10.85
N ARG A 86 -25.67 0.95 11.68
CA ARG A 86 -25.88 2.06 12.63
C ARG A 86 -25.02 1.91 13.89
N GLU A 87 -24.81 0.69 14.37
CA GLU A 87 -23.92 0.40 15.51
C GLU A 87 -22.45 0.67 15.14
N GLU A 88 -22.04 0.40 13.91
CA GLU A 88 -20.72 0.76 13.39
C GLU A 88 -20.56 2.28 13.23
N SER A 89 -21.59 2.98 12.73
CA SER A 89 -21.54 4.44 12.55
C SER A 89 -21.46 5.22 13.88
N GLN A 90 -22.13 4.76 14.94
CA GLN A 90 -22.07 5.43 16.26
C GLN A 90 -20.71 5.23 16.96
N ARG A 91 -20.06 4.09 16.76
CA ARG A 91 -18.70 3.84 17.25
C ARG A 91 -17.66 4.69 16.51
N LEU A 92 -17.83 4.86 15.20
CA LEU A 92 -16.97 5.76 14.41
C LEU A 92 -17.14 7.22 14.83
N GLN A 93 -18.37 7.69 15.05
CA GLN A 93 -18.62 9.06 15.48
C GLN A 93 -18.07 9.37 16.88
N THR A 94 -18.13 8.41 17.81
CA THR A 94 -17.55 8.57 19.16
C THR A 94 -16.02 8.51 19.16
N ALA A 95 -15.41 7.69 18.31
CA ALA A 95 -13.95 7.70 18.12
C ALA A 95 -13.45 9.02 17.50
N ILE A 96 -14.19 9.55 16.51
CA ILE A 96 -13.85 10.83 15.88
C ILE A 96 -13.96 12.00 16.87
N GLU A 97 -15.00 12.03 17.70
CA GLU A 97 -15.16 13.10 18.69
C GLU A 97 -14.09 13.02 19.81
N ALA A 98 -13.65 11.80 20.18
CA ALA A 98 -12.54 11.62 21.11
C ALA A 98 -11.21 12.16 20.55
N ILE A 99 -10.94 11.95 19.26
CA ILE A 99 -9.75 12.47 18.56
C ILE A 99 -9.82 14.00 18.42
N ARG A 100 -10.99 14.54 18.07
CA ARG A 100 -11.16 16.00 17.96
C ARG A 100 -10.92 16.70 19.30
N LYS A 101 -11.42 16.10 20.38
CA LYS A 101 -11.25 16.63 21.74
C LYS A 101 -9.80 16.53 22.21
N SER A 102 -9.08 15.44 21.92
CA SER A 102 -7.65 15.34 22.24
C SER A 102 -6.82 16.36 21.46
N TYR A 103 -7.13 16.61 20.19
CA TYR A 103 -6.42 17.57 19.35
C TYR A 103 -6.63 19.02 19.82
N LEU A 104 -7.86 19.39 20.20
CA LEU A 104 -8.15 20.72 20.74
C LEU A 104 -7.52 20.93 22.13
N THR A 105 -7.46 19.88 22.96
CA THR A 105 -6.81 19.95 24.28
C THR A 105 -5.29 20.07 24.11
N GLN A 106 -4.67 19.31 23.20
CA GLN A 106 -3.25 19.41 22.84
C GLN A 106 -2.90 20.81 22.29
N ALA A 107 -3.76 21.38 21.45
CA ALA A 107 -3.56 22.72 20.88
C ALA A 107 -3.70 23.85 21.93
N GLN A 108 -4.52 23.66 22.97
CA GLN A 108 -4.64 24.61 24.07
C GLN A 108 -3.51 24.47 25.10
N THR A 109 -3.10 23.24 25.44
CA THR A 109 -1.97 23.00 26.36
C THR A 109 -0.64 23.45 25.75
N GLY A 110 -0.47 23.33 24.43
CA GLY A 110 0.70 23.86 23.71
C GLY A 110 0.78 25.39 23.63
N ARG A 111 -0.27 26.12 24.02
CA ARG A 111 -0.29 27.60 23.99
C ARG A 111 0.20 28.25 25.30
N ASN A 112 0.34 27.48 26.37
CA ASN A 112 0.82 27.95 27.68
C ASN A 112 2.19 27.37 28.10
N ASP A 113 2.86 26.64 27.21
CA ASP A 113 4.16 26.03 27.51
C ASP A 113 5.31 26.93 27.01
N PRO A 114 6.14 27.52 27.90
CA PRO A 114 7.25 28.39 27.49
C PRO A 114 8.28 27.66 26.60
N SER A 115 8.34 26.32 26.67
CA SER A 115 9.21 25.49 25.82
C SER A 115 8.78 25.49 24.34
N ALA A 116 7.46 25.51 24.05
CA ALA A 116 6.93 25.58 22.69
C ALA A 116 7.27 26.92 22.01
N SER A 117 7.34 28.01 22.78
CA SER A 117 7.80 29.32 22.27
C SER A 117 9.29 29.32 21.92
N THR A 118 10.12 28.55 22.64
CA THR A 118 11.56 28.42 22.33
C THR A 118 11.80 27.54 21.11
N LEU A 119 11.00 26.49 20.91
CA LEU A 119 11.04 25.65 19.71
C LEU A 119 10.54 26.41 18.48
N ALA A 120 9.44 27.17 18.60
CA ALA A 120 8.96 28.03 17.53
C ALA A 120 10.00 29.11 17.13
N ARG A 121 10.68 29.73 18.12
CA ARG A 121 11.78 30.65 17.85
C ARG A 121 12.96 29.98 17.16
N LYS A 122 13.33 28.76 17.54
CA LYS A 122 14.39 27.99 16.86
C LYS A 122 14.01 27.60 15.44
N LEU A 123 12.73 27.31 15.18
CA LEU A 123 12.23 27.04 13.82
C LEU A 123 12.21 28.31 12.96
N ASP A 124 11.83 29.46 13.52
CA ASP A 124 11.91 30.76 12.84
C ASP A 124 13.38 31.16 12.57
N GLU A 125 14.30 30.83 13.48
CA GLU A 125 15.73 31.07 13.30
C GLU A 125 16.32 30.18 12.19
N ILE A 126 15.87 28.92 12.09
CA ILE A 126 16.23 28.01 10.99
C ILE A 126 15.62 28.46 9.66
N ALA A 127 14.36 28.92 9.65
CA ALA A 127 13.72 29.45 8.45
C ALA A 127 14.38 30.77 7.98
N ALA A 128 14.81 31.62 8.92
CA ALA A 128 15.59 32.82 8.63
C ALA A 128 17.00 32.50 8.13
N ALA A 129 17.63 31.44 8.65
CA ALA A 129 18.91 30.93 8.15
C ALA A 129 18.78 30.38 6.71
N GLN A 130 17.69 29.69 6.39
CA GLN A 130 17.40 29.24 5.02
C GLN A 130 17.20 30.41 4.06
N ARG A 131 16.46 31.46 4.46
CA ARG A 131 16.33 32.68 3.63
C ARG A 131 17.66 33.42 3.43
N LYS A 132 18.56 33.40 4.41
CA LYS A 132 19.92 33.92 4.25
C LYS A 132 20.73 33.09 3.25
N ILE A 133 20.59 31.78 3.28
CA ILE A 133 21.25 30.90 2.29
C ILE A 133 20.70 31.19 0.89
N GLU A 134 19.37 31.30 0.72
CA GLU A 134 18.74 31.64 -0.56
C GLU A 134 19.18 33.01 -1.08
N THR A 135 19.26 34.03 -0.22
CA THR A 135 19.75 35.36 -0.62
C THR A 135 21.24 35.38 -0.96
N THR A 136 22.07 34.59 -0.25
CA THR A 136 23.49 34.42 -0.64
C THR A 136 23.63 33.63 -1.94
N LEU A 137 22.78 32.63 -2.18
CA LEU A 137 22.77 31.85 -3.41
C LEU A 137 22.32 32.70 -4.60
N ALA A 138 21.33 33.58 -4.40
CA ALA A 138 20.88 34.54 -5.41
C ALA A 138 21.96 35.59 -5.73
N MET A 139 22.69 36.07 -4.71
CA MET A 139 23.82 37.00 -4.89
C MET A 139 25.04 36.34 -5.57
N LEU A 140 25.28 35.05 -5.32
CA LEU A 140 26.30 34.25 -6.01
C LEU A 140 25.90 33.94 -7.47
N GLY A 141 24.61 33.71 -7.72
CA GLY A 141 24.07 33.57 -9.06
C GLY A 141 24.17 34.85 -9.89
N SER A 142 23.91 36.01 -9.28
CA SER A 142 24.00 37.31 -9.96
C SER A 142 25.45 37.72 -10.25
N THR A 143 26.41 37.40 -9.39
CA THR A 143 27.85 37.63 -9.67
C THR A 143 28.37 36.75 -10.79
N ARG A 144 27.92 35.49 -10.87
CA ARG A 144 28.25 34.58 -11.98
C ARG A 144 27.63 35.03 -13.31
N ALA A 145 26.40 35.56 -13.28
CA ALA A 145 25.75 36.16 -14.46
C ALA A 145 26.43 37.47 -14.91
N ALA A 146 26.91 38.29 -13.97
CA ALA A 146 27.67 39.50 -14.28
C ALA A 146 29.06 39.18 -14.87
N GLN A 147 29.74 38.12 -14.40
CA GLN A 147 30.99 37.64 -15.00
C GLN A 147 30.79 37.12 -16.42
N ALA A 148 29.72 36.36 -16.68
CA ALA A 148 29.38 35.91 -18.03
C ALA A 148 29.05 37.07 -18.99
N ALA A 149 28.51 38.18 -18.49
CA ALA A 149 28.22 39.37 -19.29
C ALA A 149 29.49 40.19 -19.63
N LEU A 150 30.54 40.14 -18.80
CA LEU A 150 31.84 40.77 -19.10
C LEU A 150 32.65 39.94 -20.12
N GLU A 151 32.56 38.61 -20.08
CA GLU A 151 33.24 37.73 -21.05
C GLU A 151 32.62 37.83 -22.46
N ALA A 152 31.34 38.16 -22.57
CA ALA A 152 30.65 38.37 -23.85
C ALA A 152 31.01 39.69 -24.58
N GLN A 153 31.72 40.63 -23.94
CA GLN A 153 32.05 41.94 -24.52
C GLN A 153 33.47 42.03 -25.13
N GLY A 154 34.24 40.93 -25.12
CA GLY A 154 35.63 40.91 -25.59
C GLY A 154 35.88 40.48 -27.04
N ALA A 155 34.88 40.04 -27.81
CA ALA A 155 35.08 39.49 -29.16
C ALA A 155 34.59 40.45 -30.25
N ALA A 156 35.52 41.19 -30.86
CA ALA A 156 35.27 41.97 -32.07
C ALA A 156 35.10 41.04 -33.30
N PRO A 157 34.24 41.38 -34.29
CA PRO A 157 33.94 40.50 -35.41
C PRO A 157 34.92 40.70 -36.59
N ALA A 158 35.51 39.61 -37.07
CA ALA A 158 36.25 39.56 -38.33
C ALA A 158 35.44 38.87 -39.43
N ALA A 159 35.61 39.39 -40.65
CA ALA A 159 34.75 39.27 -41.81
C ALA A 159 34.53 37.85 -42.38
N ALA A 160 33.39 37.70 -43.05
CA ALA A 160 32.91 36.54 -43.77
C ALA A 160 33.58 36.34 -45.14
N GLN A 161 33.75 35.07 -45.56
CA GLN A 161 33.55 34.53 -46.93
C GLN A 161 33.75 32.98 -46.96
N PRO A 162 33.25 32.24 -47.98
CA PRO A 162 32.16 31.29 -47.77
C PRO A 162 32.45 29.80 -48.14
N GLN A 163 31.59 28.93 -47.60
CA GLN A 163 31.18 27.61 -48.09
C GLN A 163 32.22 26.47 -48.12
N ALA A 164 32.12 25.59 -47.13
CA ALA A 164 32.05 24.14 -47.34
C ALA A 164 31.14 23.55 -46.25
N GLU A 165 30.28 22.61 -46.64
CA GLU A 165 29.40 21.86 -45.76
C GLU A 165 30.24 21.02 -44.78
N ASP A 166 30.52 21.58 -43.60
CA ASP A 166 31.01 20.80 -42.47
C ASP A 166 29.91 20.79 -41.40
N GLN A 167 29.29 19.63 -41.31
CA GLN A 167 28.34 19.23 -40.28
C GLN A 167 28.88 19.73 -38.92
N PRO A 168 28.16 20.60 -38.16
CA PRO A 168 28.64 21.02 -36.86
C PRO A 168 28.71 19.76 -36.00
N ALA A 169 29.93 19.34 -35.67
CA ALA A 169 30.19 18.27 -34.74
C ALA A 169 29.39 18.59 -33.48
N LEU A 170 28.35 17.79 -33.23
CA LEU A 170 27.64 17.80 -31.97
C LEU A 170 28.67 17.54 -30.90
N SER A 171 29.05 18.59 -30.17
CA SER A 171 29.80 18.53 -28.94
C SER A 171 28.94 17.78 -27.92
N LEU A 172 28.93 16.46 -28.04
CA LEU A 172 28.49 15.53 -27.01
C LEU A 172 29.53 15.63 -25.90
N GLY A 173 29.49 16.75 -25.15
CA GLY A 173 30.02 16.74 -23.80
C GLY A 173 29.40 15.54 -23.13
N THR A 174 30.24 14.65 -22.61
CA THR A 174 29.82 13.47 -21.86
C THR A 174 28.71 13.93 -20.91
N PRO A 175 27.46 13.44 -21.05
CA PRO A 175 26.36 13.87 -20.20
C PRO A 175 26.80 13.74 -18.75
N ALA A 176 26.38 14.65 -17.87
CA ALA A 176 26.81 14.65 -16.47
C ALA A 176 26.51 13.29 -15.79
N GLU A 177 25.52 12.56 -16.31
CA GLU A 177 25.16 11.20 -15.95
C GLU A 177 26.24 10.14 -16.25
N ALA A 178 27.09 10.35 -17.25
CA ALA A 178 28.19 9.44 -17.60
C ALA A 178 29.49 9.73 -16.80
N LEU A 179 29.49 10.77 -15.97
CA LEU A 179 30.58 11.09 -15.03
C LEU A 179 30.32 10.54 -13.62
N GLU A 180 29.09 10.11 -13.31
CA GLU A 180 28.80 9.48 -12.01
C GLU A 180 29.29 8.01 -12.01
N PRO A 181 29.97 7.56 -10.93
CA PRO A 181 30.39 6.17 -10.83
C PRO A 181 29.16 5.24 -10.87
N PRO A 182 29.26 4.08 -11.55
CA PRO A 182 28.15 3.14 -11.65
C PRO A 182 27.71 2.68 -10.26
N LEU A 183 26.41 2.43 -10.10
CA LEU A 183 25.82 1.97 -8.84
C LEU A 183 26.46 0.65 -8.41
N GLY A 184 27.04 0.61 -7.21
CA GLY A 184 27.61 -0.62 -6.65
C GLY A 184 26.51 -1.62 -6.27
N ASN A 185 26.78 -2.92 -6.46
CA ASN A 185 25.86 -4.00 -6.13
C ASN A 185 25.35 -3.94 -4.68
N ALA A 186 26.24 -3.68 -3.71
CA ALA A 186 25.87 -3.56 -2.29
C ALA A 186 24.87 -2.42 -2.04
N ASP A 187 25.05 -1.27 -2.69
CA ASP A 187 24.12 -0.14 -2.61
C ASP A 187 22.79 -0.49 -3.28
N PHE A 188 22.81 -1.20 -4.42
CA PHE A 188 21.62 -1.66 -5.11
C PHE A 188 20.80 -2.64 -4.25
N ILE A 189 21.43 -3.66 -3.68
CA ILE A 189 20.80 -4.64 -2.78
C ILE A 189 20.19 -3.92 -1.58
N ARG A 190 20.94 -3.03 -0.92
CA ARG A 190 20.47 -2.25 0.23
C ARG A 190 19.30 -1.35 -0.14
N ALA A 191 19.34 -0.69 -1.30
CA ALA A 191 18.24 0.13 -1.79
C ALA A 191 16.97 -0.69 -2.05
N LEU A 192 17.09 -1.90 -2.61
CA LEU A 192 15.96 -2.82 -2.81
C LEU A 192 15.40 -3.42 -1.51
N ASN A 193 16.18 -3.46 -0.44
CA ASN A 193 15.66 -3.83 0.86
C ASN A 193 14.80 -2.72 1.49
N PHE A 194 15.05 -1.46 1.09
CA PHE A 194 14.56 -0.24 1.72
C PHE A 194 15.04 -0.07 3.18
N PRO A 195 15.21 1.17 3.68
CA PRO A 195 15.58 1.40 5.07
C PRO A 195 14.56 0.78 6.04
N ASP A 196 15.03 0.22 7.16
CA ASP A 196 14.18 -0.36 8.21
C ASP A 196 13.61 0.72 9.14
N THR A 197 14.43 1.71 9.50
CA THR A 197 14.07 2.77 10.46
C THR A 197 14.53 4.16 9.99
N ALA A 198 14.07 5.21 10.68
CA ALA A 198 14.46 6.58 10.38
C ALA A 198 15.96 6.87 10.62
N GLU A 199 16.59 6.03 11.44
CA GLU A 199 18.00 6.13 11.84
C GLU A 199 18.94 5.40 10.87
N ASP A 200 18.41 4.66 9.88
CA ASP A 200 19.22 3.93 8.89
C ASP A 200 19.82 4.87 7.82
N LEU A 201 20.81 5.66 8.25
CA LEU A 201 21.52 6.62 7.41
C LEU A 201 22.21 5.95 6.21
N GLU A 202 22.69 4.72 6.39
CA GLU A 202 23.33 3.96 5.33
C GLU A 202 22.32 3.48 4.27
N GLY A 203 21.15 3.00 4.69
CA GLY A 203 20.05 2.66 3.81
C GLY A 203 19.57 3.86 3.00
N PHE A 204 19.37 5.01 3.64
CA PHE A 204 19.00 6.25 2.93
C PHE A 204 20.10 6.75 1.98
N ALA A 205 21.38 6.56 2.32
CA ALA A 205 22.48 6.91 1.42
C ALA A 205 22.48 6.01 0.18
N ALA A 206 22.35 4.69 0.35
CA ALA A 206 22.26 3.72 -0.74
C ALA A 206 21.04 3.98 -1.62
N LEU A 207 19.86 4.20 -1.00
CA LEU A 207 18.62 4.54 -1.71
C LEU A 207 18.78 5.81 -2.56
N ARG A 208 19.39 6.87 -2.01
CA ARG A 208 19.65 8.11 -2.78
C ARG A 208 20.59 7.89 -3.95
N ARG A 209 21.64 7.07 -3.80
CA ARG A 209 22.54 6.72 -4.92
C ARG A 209 21.79 5.93 -5.99
N ALA A 210 21.00 4.93 -5.59
CA ALA A 210 20.23 4.12 -6.52
C ALA A 210 19.14 4.91 -7.26
N LEU A 211 18.56 5.94 -6.63
CA LEU A 211 17.60 6.83 -7.29
C LEU A 211 18.22 7.75 -8.36
N LYS A 212 19.54 7.93 -8.37
CA LYS A 212 20.23 8.65 -9.45
C LYS A 212 20.38 7.80 -10.71
N ASP A 213 20.53 6.48 -10.53
CA ASP A 213 20.55 5.53 -11.63
C ASP A 213 19.11 5.28 -12.14
N ARG A 214 18.79 5.83 -13.31
CA ARG A 214 17.43 5.81 -13.90
C ARG A 214 16.78 4.42 -13.92
N PRO A 215 17.42 3.34 -14.40
CA PRO A 215 16.86 2.00 -14.31
C PRO A 215 16.60 1.50 -12.89
N ALA A 216 17.52 1.73 -11.94
CA ALA A 216 17.32 1.35 -10.55
C ALA A 216 16.17 2.15 -9.92
N ALA A 217 16.09 3.45 -10.22
CA ALA A 217 15.02 4.33 -9.75
C ALA A 217 13.62 3.84 -10.17
N GLN A 218 13.47 3.37 -11.42
CA GLN A 218 12.19 2.82 -11.90
C GLN A 218 11.78 1.57 -11.12
N LEU A 219 12.72 0.65 -10.87
CA LEU A 219 12.44 -0.53 -10.06
C LEU A 219 12.09 -0.15 -8.63
N ILE A 220 12.84 0.77 -8.01
CA ILE A 220 12.59 1.23 -6.64
C ILE A 220 11.18 1.82 -6.52
N GLN A 221 10.77 2.70 -7.44
CA GLN A 221 9.44 3.28 -7.45
C GLN A 221 8.36 2.21 -7.61
N ALA A 222 8.48 1.33 -8.61
CA ALA A 222 7.51 0.26 -8.81
C ALA A 222 7.43 -0.72 -7.62
N SER A 223 8.56 -0.96 -6.96
CA SER A 223 8.63 -1.79 -5.74
C SER A 223 7.91 -1.09 -4.60
N GLN A 224 8.16 0.20 -4.39
CA GLN A 224 7.49 1.00 -3.36
C GLN A 224 5.97 1.04 -3.56
N ASP A 225 5.50 1.24 -4.79
CA ASP A 225 4.08 1.27 -5.12
C ASP A 225 3.42 -0.07 -4.78
N VAL A 226 4.02 -1.18 -5.22
CA VAL A 226 3.50 -2.52 -4.97
C VAL A 226 3.54 -2.89 -3.48
N LEU A 227 4.63 -2.58 -2.77
CA LEU A 227 4.73 -2.80 -1.33
C LEU A 227 3.67 -1.99 -0.56
N THR A 228 3.41 -0.76 -1.00
CA THR A 228 2.34 0.08 -0.44
C THR A 228 0.98 -0.56 -0.67
N LEU A 229 0.69 -1.03 -1.89
CA LEU A 229 -0.57 -1.72 -2.19
C LEU A 229 -0.73 -3.04 -1.41
N LEU A 230 0.34 -3.80 -1.23
CA LEU A 230 0.33 -5.03 -0.42
C LEU A 230 0.06 -4.75 1.07
N SER A 231 0.66 -3.68 1.61
CA SER A 231 0.43 -3.28 3.00
C SER A 231 -1.01 -2.83 3.28
N GLN A 232 -1.71 -2.27 2.28
CA GLN A 232 -3.13 -1.94 2.39
C GLN A 232 -4.01 -3.19 2.59
N GLU A 233 -3.56 -4.34 2.09
CA GLU A 233 -4.18 -5.65 2.29
C GLU A 233 -3.66 -6.35 3.55
N GLY A 234 -2.81 -5.69 4.35
CA GLY A 234 -2.20 -6.25 5.56
C GLY A 234 -1.06 -7.24 5.28
N ILE A 235 -0.47 -7.22 4.08
CA ILE A 235 0.65 -8.10 3.72
C ILE A 235 1.96 -7.33 3.86
N TYR A 236 2.76 -7.69 4.86
CA TYR A 236 4.10 -7.12 5.10
C TYR A 236 5.18 -8.12 4.72
N MET A 237 6.24 -7.67 4.02
CA MET A 237 7.27 -8.58 3.50
C MET A 237 8.16 -9.18 4.60
N ASP A 238 8.30 -8.46 5.71
CA ASP A 238 9.10 -8.88 6.86
C ASP A 238 8.42 -10.01 7.66
N ASP A 239 7.09 -10.14 7.55
CA ASP A 239 6.33 -11.24 8.16
C ASP A 239 6.45 -12.55 7.35
N LEU A 240 6.85 -12.45 6.07
CA LEU A 240 6.98 -13.61 5.20
C LEU A 240 8.25 -14.40 5.54
N GLN A 241 8.16 -15.72 5.43
CA GLN A 241 9.31 -16.63 5.57
C GLN A 241 9.47 -17.40 4.26
N PRO A 242 10.15 -16.82 3.26
CA PRO A 242 10.35 -17.49 1.98
C PRO A 242 11.33 -18.65 2.12
N ASP A 243 11.06 -19.74 1.41
CA ASP A 243 12.04 -20.79 1.14
C ASP A 243 12.99 -20.30 0.04
N LEU A 244 14.19 -19.88 0.42
CA LEU A 244 15.15 -19.26 -0.50
C LEU A 244 15.73 -20.30 -1.46
N ALA A 245 15.56 -20.05 -2.76
CA ALA A 245 16.18 -20.86 -3.79
C ALA A 245 17.71 -20.68 -3.80
N ARG A 246 18.42 -21.73 -4.24
CA ARG A 246 19.86 -21.67 -4.44
C ARG A 246 20.22 -20.63 -5.51
N PRO A 247 21.36 -19.91 -5.41
CA PRO A 247 21.79 -18.91 -6.39
C PRO A 247 21.84 -19.44 -7.84
N GLU A 248 22.11 -20.73 -8.03
CA GLU A 248 22.10 -21.37 -9.36
C GLU A 248 20.72 -21.27 -10.06
N VAL A 249 19.61 -21.42 -9.33
CA VAL A 249 18.25 -21.33 -9.88
C VAL A 249 17.94 -19.89 -10.30
N TRP A 250 18.41 -18.92 -9.51
CA TRP A 250 18.33 -17.51 -9.85
C TRP A 250 19.12 -17.19 -11.12
N ARG A 251 20.33 -17.76 -11.28
CA ARG A 251 21.12 -17.60 -12.51
C ARG A 251 20.45 -18.24 -13.73
N GLU A 252 19.80 -19.39 -13.58
CA GLU A 252 19.02 -20.02 -14.65
C GLU A 252 17.85 -19.13 -15.09
N PHE A 253 17.17 -18.51 -14.13
CA PHE A 253 16.13 -17.52 -14.40
C PHE A 253 16.66 -16.30 -15.16
N ALA A 254 17.83 -15.77 -14.78
CA ALA A 254 18.46 -14.67 -15.52
C ALA A 254 18.83 -15.05 -16.97
N LYS A 255 19.11 -16.32 -17.23
CA LYS A 255 19.32 -16.86 -18.60
C LYS A 255 18.03 -17.06 -19.39
N GLY A 256 16.87 -16.76 -18.79
CA GLY A 256 15.57 -16.90 -19.43
C GLY A 256 14.90 -18.26 -19.25
N THR A 257 15.38 -19.11 -18.33
CA THR A 257 14.73 -20.38 -17.99
C THR A 257 13.40 -20.10 -17.27
N ARG A 258 12.32 -20.78 -17.66
CA ARG A 258 10.96 -20.58 -17.12
C ARG A 258 10.30 -21.92 -16.75
N GLY A 259 9.18 -21.84 -16.03
CA GLY A 259 8.38 -22.99 -15.61
C GLY A 259 9.03 -23.81 -14.49
N ARG A 260 8.78 -25.13 -14.47
CA ARG A 260 9.16 -26.05 -13.38
C ARG A 260 10.63 -25.98 -12.93
N ALA A 261 11.57 -25.68 -13.82
CA ALA A 261 13.00 -25.55 -13.48
C ALA A 261 13.28 -24.40 -12.49
N VAL A 262 12.51 -23.31 -12.58
CA VAL A 262 12.63 -22.13 -11.72
C VAL A 262 11.48 -22.00 -10.71
N ALA A 263 10.66 -23.05 -10.55
CA ALA A 263 9.53 -23.08 -9.62
C ALA A 263 9.95 -22.81 -8.16
N ALA A 264 11.20 -23.15 -7.81
CA ALA A 264 11.77 -22.88 -6.50
C ALA A 264 11.91 -21.38 -6.20
N LEU A 265 11.94 -20.50 -7.20
CA LEU A 265 11.98 -19.04 -6.99
C LEU A 265 10.72 -18.50 -6.33
N GLY A 266 9.58 -19.15 -6.50
CA GLY A 266 8.33 -18.81 -5.80
C GLY A 266 8.35 -19.27 -4.33
N GLY A 267 9.37 -18.87 -3.57
CA GLY A 267 9.66 -19.35 -2.21
C GLY A 267 8.62 -18.97 -1.16
N VAL A 268 7.80 -17.94 -1.42
CA VAL A 268 6.70 -17.55 -0.52
C VAL A 268 5.53 -18.51 -0.69
N ARG A 269 5.24 -19.27 0.38
CA ARG A 269 4.16 -20.27 0.43
C ARG A 269 3.00 -19.92 1.38
N ASP A 270 3.00 -18.71 1.93
CA ASP A 270 1.94 -18.29 2.86
C ASP A 270 0.57 -18.26 2.15
N ARG A 271 -0.38 -19.06 2.64
CA ARG A 271 -1.67 -19.26 2.00
C ARG A 271 -2.55 -18.00 2.06
N SER A 272 -2.51 -17.27 3.17
CA SER A 272 -3.25 -16.03 3.33
C SER A 272 -2.79 -14.96 2.35
N SER A 273 -1.49 -14.70 2.29
CA SER A 273 -0.90 -13.70 1.40
C SER A 273 -1.18 -14.04 -0.07
N LEU A 274 -1.01 -15.31 -0.46
CA LEU A 274 -1.31 -15.76 -1.83
C LEU A 274 -2.79 -15.58 -2.19
N ALA A 275 -3.71 -15.91 -1.27
CA ALA A 275 -5.15 -15.77 -1.50
C ALA A 275 -5.58 -14.30 -1.59
N LEU A 276 -5.09 -13.44 -0.69
CA LEU A 276 -5.37 -12.01 -0.67
C LEU A 276 -4.83 -11.32 -1.94
N SER A 277 -3.56 -11.55 -2.29
CA SER A 277 -2.96 -11.01 -3.50
C SER A 277 -3.66 -11.52 -4.78
N SER A 278 -4.02 -12.81 -4.85
CA SER A 278 -4.76 -13.36 -6.01
C SER A 278 -6.17 -12.77 -6.13
N GLY A 279 -6.87 -12.63 -5.01
CA GLY A 279 -8.17 -11.96 -4.95
C GLY A 279 -8.08 -10.52 -5.45
N ARG A 280 -7.09 -9.77 -4.96
CA ARG A 280 -6.87 -8.38 -5.36
C ARG A 280 -6.52 -8.24 -6.84
N MET A 281 -5.64 -9.08 -7.39
CA MET A 281 -5.32 -9.07 -8.82
C MET A 281 -6.56 -9.28 -9.70
N LYS A 282 -7.53 -10.09 -9.25
CA LYS A 282 -8.79 -10.31 -9.99
C LYS A 282 -9.73 -9.12 -9.90
N GLN A 283 -9.83 -8.49 -8.73
CA GLN A 283 -10.81 -7.44 -8.43
C GLN A 283 -10.36 -6.04 -8.86
N ASP A 284 -9.05 -5.76 -8.81
CA ASP A 284 -8.50 -4.43 -9.04
C ASP A 284 -7.55 -4.42 -10.24
N ALA A 285 -7.98 -3.72 -11.30
CA ALA A 285 -7.20 -3.58 -12.52
C ALA A 285 -5.93 -2.72 -12.33
N ILE A 286 -5.96 -1.73 -11.43
CA ILE A 286 -4.82 -0.86 -11.13
C ILE A 286 -3.74 -1.68 -10.42
N PHE A 287 -4.14 -2.45 -9.40
CA PHE A 287 -3.22 -3.37 -8.73
C PHE A 287 -2.62 -4.38 -9.71
N ARG A 288 -3.43 -4.98 -10.58
CA ARG A 288 -2.96 -5.93 -11.59
C ARG A 288 -1.91 -5.31 -12.53
N ASP A 289 -2.15 -4.08 -13.01
CA ASP A 289 -1.22 -3.38 -13.89
C ASP A 289 0.09 -3.04 -13.15
N ALA A 290 0.00 -2.52 -11.93
CA ALA A 290 1.15 -2.23 -11.08
C ALA A 290 2.02 -3.47 -10.84
N VAL A 291 1.40 -4.62 -10.55
CA VAL A 291 2.09 -5.91 -10.39
C VAL A 291 2.80 -6.32 -11.67
N HIS A 292 2.14 -6.30 -12.83
CA HIS A 292 2.78 -6.68 -14.09
C HIS A 292 3.87 -5.69 -14.52
N HIS A 293 3.72 -4.40 -14.21
CA HIS A 293 4.76 -3.41 -14.41
C HIS A 293 5.99 -3.70 -13.55
N PHE A 294 5.79 -3.93 -12.25
CA PHE A 294 6.83 -4.31 -11.30
C PHE A 294 7.57 -5.60 -11.70
N LEU A 295 6.84 -6.68 -12.01
CA LEU A 295 7.44 -7.97 -12.40
C LEU A 295 8.35 -7.82 -13.63
N ARG A 296 7.95 -7.02 -14.62
CA ARG A 296 8.77 -6.74 -15.82
C ARG A 296 10.02 -5.93 -15.50
N LEU A 297 9.92 -4.94 -14.61
CA LEU A 297 11.07 -4.14 -14.19
C LEU A 297 12.05 -4.97 -13.36
N TYR A 298 11.55 -5.80 -12.46
CA TYR A 298 12.36 -6.69 -11.64
C TYR A 298 13.14 -7.68 -12.51
N ASP A 299 12.48 -8.35 -13.45
CA ASP A 299 13.14 -9.30 -14.38
C ASP A 299 14.30 -8.63 -15.15
N ARG A 300 14.06 -7.45 -15.74
CA ARG A 300 15.10 -6.68 -16.46
C ARG A 300 16.25 -6.21 -15.57
N ALA A 301 15.96 -5.81 -14.33
CA ALA A 301 16.98 -5.38 -13.39
C ALA A 301 17.81 -6.57 -12.89
N PHE A 302 17.14 -7.70 -12.61
CA PHE A 302 17.78 -8.90 -12.13
C PHE A 302 18.71 -9.52 -13.18
N VAL A 303 18.32 -9.57 -14.46
CA VAL A 303 19.18 -10.04 -15.56
C VAL A 303 20.49 -9.24 -15.59
N ARG A 304 20.41 -7.91 -15.57
CA ARG A 304 21.60 -7.04 -15.58
C ARG A 304 22.46 -7.20 -14.32
N PHE A 305 21.82 -7.35 -13.17
CA PHE A 305 22.52 -7.57 -11.90
C PHE A 305 23.26 -8.92 -11.89
N ALA A 306 22.62 -9.99 -12.36
CA ALA A 306 23.15 -11.35 -12.31
C ALA A 306 24.39 -11.57 -13.21
N GLU A 307 24.62 -10.72 -14.21
CA GLU A 307 25.80 -10.76 -15.09
C GLU A 307 27.10 -10.48 -14.33
N HIS A 308 27.04 -9.65 -13.28
CA HIS A 308 28.21 -9.19 -12.54
C HIS A 308 28.16 -9.51 -11.04
N ALA A 309 27.04 -10.04 -10.54
CA ALA A 309 26.88 -10.43 -9.16
C ALA A 309 27.49 -11.81 -8.86
N SER A 310 28.11 -11.90 -7.69
CA SER A 310 28.53 -13.15 -7.04
C SER A 310 27.33 -13.93 -6.47
N ASP A 311 27.54 -15.20 -6.13
CA ASP A 311 26.48 -16.04 -5.54
C ASP A 311 26.01 -15.51 -4.18
N THR A 312 26.91 -14.90 -3.40
CA THR A 312 26.58 -14.24 -2.13
C THR A 312 25.67 -13.04 -2.36
N GLU A 313 25.99 -12.18 -3.31
CA GLU A 313 25.17 -11.01 -3.64
C GLU A 313 23.79 -11.39 -4.19
N ILE A 314 23.69 -12.48 -4.95
CA ILE A 314 22.40 -13.03 -5.39
C ILE A 314 21.58 -13.52 -4.20
N ALA A 315 22.22 -14.22 -3.25
CA ALA A 315 21.55 -14.66 -2.03
C ALA A 315 21.06 -13.48 -1.19
N GLU A 316 21.88 -12.44 -1.01
CA GLU A 316 21.51 -11.21 -0.31
C GLU A 316 20.34 -10.49 -1.01
N LEU A 317 20.41 -10.31 -2.34
CA LEU A 317 19.32 -9.71 -3.11
C LEU A 317 18.03 -10.49 -2.95
N SER A 318 18.09 -11.83 -3.01
CA SER A 318 16.91 -12.70 -2.88
C SER A 318 16.19 -12.58 -1.54
N ASN A 319 16.89 -12.10 -0.51
CA ASN A 319 16.32 -11.91 0.82
C ASN A 319 15.69 -10.53 1.05
N THR A 320 15.82 -9.60 0.09
CA THR A 320 15.28 -8.23 0.22
C THR A 320 13.75 -8.20 0.23
N ARG A 321 13.15 -7.15 0.81
CA ARG A 321 11.69 -6.91 0.74
C ARG A 321 11.18 -6.88 -0.71
N THR A 322 11.93 -6.27 -1.62
CA THR A 322 11.58 -6.26 -3.05
C THR A 322 11.58 -7.67 -3.66
N ALA A 323 12.60 -8.48 -3.38
CA ALA A 323 12.64 -9.86 -3.89
C ALA A 323 11.53 -10.73 -3.30
N ARG A 324 11.20 -10.58 -2.01
CA ARG A 324 10.05 -11.26 -1.37
C ARG A 324 8.73 -10.92 -2.05
N ALA A 325 8.52 -9.64 -2.39
CA ALA A 325 7.35 -9.21 -3.16
C ALA A 325 7.33 -9.85 -4.55
N PHE A 326 8.48 -9.92 -5.24
CA PHE A 326 8.62 -10.61 -6.51
C PHE A 326 8.27 -12.11 -6.42
N MET A 327 8.77 -12.81 -5.40
CA MET A 327 8.46 -14.23 -5.18
C MET A 327 6.95 -14.46 -4.96
N LEU A 328 6.32 -13.63 -4.13
CA LEU A 328 4.88 -13.69 -3.83
C LEU A 328 4.06 -13.43 -5.10
N LEU A 329 4.30 -12.30 -5.76
CA LEU A 329 3.50 -11.85 -6.89
C LEU A 329 3.77 -12.64 -8.17
N GLY A 330 5.02 -13.05 -8.39
CA GLY A 330 5.38 -13.92 -9.50
C GLY A 330 4.65 -15.26 -9.41
N ARG A 331 4.48 -15.80 -8.19
CA ARG A 331 3.68 -17.00 -7.96
C ARG A 331 2.20 -16.76 -8.23
N VAL A 332 1.63 -15.65 -7.77
CA VAL A 332 0.22 -15.31 -8.02
C VAL A 332 -0.06 -15.08 -9.52
N ALA A 333 0.90 -14.51 -10.25
CA ALA A 333 0.82 -14.27 -11.68
C ALA A 333 1.10 -15.52 -12.54
N GLY A 334 1.51 -16.65 -11.93
CA GLY A 334 1.86 -17.87 -12.64
C GLY A 334 3.18 -17.80 -13.41
N ALA A 335 4.12 -16.93 -13.00
CA ALA A 335 5.41 -16.77 -13.67
C ALA A 335 6.38 -17.96 -13.48
N PHE A 336 6.11 -18.83 -12.50
CA PHE A 336 6.97 -19.94 -12.09
C PHE A 336 6.35 -21.34 -12.30
N ASP A 337 5.11 -21.41 -12.78
CA ASP A 337 4.36 -22.65 -12.99
C ASP A 337 4.54 -23.22 -14.40
#